data_AF-A0A1V1FGG3-F1
#
_entry.id   AF-A0A1V1FGG3-F1
#
_cell.length_a   1.000
_cell.length_b   1.000
_cell.length_c   1.000
_cell.angle_alpha   90.00
_cell.angle_beta   90.00
_cell.angle_gamma   90.00
#
_symmetry.space_group_name_H-M   'P 1'
#
loop_
_entity.id
_entity.type
_entity.pdbx_description
1 polymer ?
#
loop_
_entity_poly.entity_id
_entity_poly.type
_entity_poly.pdbx_seq_one_letter_code
_entity_poly.pdbx_strand_id
1 'polypeptide(L)'
;MCEHCRAERLVAFSCKKRGFCPSCGARRMAESARHLVEEVFGPRPVRQWVLSFPYPLRFLFASKPEAIGPVLGIVQRVIAGWLADQAGIDRASAQCGAVTLIQRFGSALNLNIHFHMLWGSRDFPSKNDKVLWRPRRPRPPEGYYFFGASHSQSQ
;
A
#
# COMPACT_ATOMS: atom_id res chain seq x y z
N MET A 1 -39.62 -3.86 10.89
CA MET A 1 -40.87 -3.45 11.55
C MET A 1 -40.83 -3.98 12.98
N CYS A 2 -41.10 -3.17 14.00
CA CYS A 2 -41.26 -3.68 15.37
C CYS A 2 -42.61 -4.39 15.50
N GLU A 3 -42.66 -5.64 15.95
CA GLU A 3 -43.90 -6.41 16.02
C GLU A 3 -44.91 -5.88 17.05
N HIS A 4 -44.44 -5.12 18.04
CA HIS A 4 -45.28 -4.60 19.12
C HIS A 4 -45.91 -3.23 18.80
N CYS A 5 -45.17 -2.34 18.11
CA CYS A 5 -45.64 -0.98 17.85
C CYS A 5 -45.76 -0.62 16.37
N ARG A 6 -45.44 -1.56 15.46
CA ARG A 6 -45.45 -1.36 14.00
C ARG A 6 -44.63 -0.17 13.49
N ALA A 7 -43.83 0.46 14.34
CA ALA A 7 -42.96 1.56 13.96
C ALA A 7 -41.89 1.04 12.99
N GLU A 8 -41.76 1.75 11.88
CA GLU A 8 -40.73 1.52 10.87
C GLU A 8 -39.69 2.62 10.97
N ARG A 9 -38.44 2.23 11.25
CA ARG A 9 -37.31 3.15 11.23
C ARG A 9 -36.39 2.72 10.09
N LEU A 10 -36.23 3.59 9.11
CA LEU A 10 -35.19 3.46 8.10
C LEU A 10 -33.84 3.59 8.81
N VAL A 11 -33.15 2.46 8.98
CA VAL A 11 -31.76 2.43 9.41
C VAL A 11 -30.90 2.51 8.16
N ALA A 12 -29.98 3.48 8.13
CA ALA A 12 -28.99 3.57 7.08
C ALA A 12 -28.28 2.22 6.93
N PHE A 13 -28.19 1.71 5.70
CA PHE A 13 -27.56 0.43 5.40
C PHE A 13 -26.18 0.36 6.07
N SER A 14 -26.02 -0.55 7.03
CA SER A 14 -24.70 -0.85 7.57
C SER A 14 -23.88 -1.50 6.45
N CYS A 15 -22.73 -0.92 6.13
CA CYS A 15 -21.78 -1.44 5.15
C CYS A 15 -21.39 -2.91 5.43
N LYS A 16 -21.52 -3.39 6.68
CA LYS A 16 -21.13 -4.74 7.13
C LYS A 16 -19.73 -5.16 6.66
N LYS A 17 -18.82 -4.19 6.54
CA LYS A 17 -17.45 -4.36 6.02
C LYS A 17 -17.39 -4.94 4.59
N ARG A 18 -18.45 -4.82 3.80
CA ARG A 18 -18.51 -5.30 2.40
C ARG A 18 -17.64 -4.50 1.42
N GLY A 19 -16.94 -3.46 1.87
CA GLY A 19 -15.95 -2.73 1.07
C GLY A 19 -16.49 -1.65 0.14
N PHE A 20 -17.79 -1.62 -0.15
CA PHE A 20 -18.37 -0.70 -1.17
C PHE A 20 -18.88 0.64 -0.65
N CYS A 21 -18.99 0.85 0.68
CA CYS A 21 -19.44 2.13 1.23
C CYS A 21 -18.26 3.10 1.33
N PRO A 22 -18.28 4.25 0.63
CA PRO A 22 -17.16 5.20 0.63
C PRO A 22 -16.81 5.72 2.03
N SER A 23 -17.81 6.12 2.83
CA SER A 23 -17.58 6.64 4.19
C SER A 23 -16.96 5.59 5.12
N CYS A 24 -17.45 4.35 5.07
CA CYS A 24 -16.89 3.26 5.86
C CYS A 24 -15.49 2.84 5.37
N GLY A 25 -15.26 2.89 4.05
CA GLY A 25 -13.95 2.65 3.45
C GLY A 25 -12.94 3.70 3.90
N ALA A 26 -13.28 4.98 3.75
CA ALA A 26 -12.44 6.10 4.17
C ALA A 26 -12.10 6.04 5.66
N ARG A 27 -13.09 5.77 6.53
CA ARG A 27 -12.84 5.61 7.97
C ARG A 27 -11.85 4.49 8.27
N ARG A 28 -12.04 3.31 7.67
CA ARG A 28 -11.11 2.17 7.85
C ARG A 28 -9.72 2.47 7.30
N MET A 29 -9.62 3.18 6.18
CA MET A 29 -8.34 3.62 5.62
C MET A 29 -7.61 4.56 6.60
N ALA A 30 -8.31 5.55 7.17
CA ALA A 30 -7.75 6.47 8.16
C ALA A 30 -7.33 5.74 9.45
N GLU A 31 -8.17 4.85 9.98
CA GLU A 31 -7.85 4.01 11.14
C GLU A 31 -6.62 3.13 10.90
N SER A 32 -6.53 2.51 9.71
CA SER A 32 -5.38 1.68 9.32
C SER A 32 -4.12 2.51 9.17
N ALA A 33 -4.22 3.70 8.54
CA ALA A 33 -3.09 4.60 8.39
C ALA A 33 -2.56 5.06 9.75
N ARG A 34 -3.44 5.44 10.68
CA ARG A 34 -3.06 5.79 12.05
C ARG A 34 -2.32 4.64 12.73
N HIS A 35 -2.89 3.43 12.70
CA HIS A 35 -2.26 2.24 13.28
C HIS A 35 -0.87 1.97 12.68
N LEU A 36 -0.73 2.10 11.35
CA LEU A 36 0.54 1.91 10.68
C LEU A 36 1.59 2.95 11.11
N VAL A 37 1.20 4.21 11.20
CA VAL A 37 2.11 5.30 11.61
C VAL A 37 2.49 5.19 13.07
N GLU A 38 1.53 4.97 13.96
CA GLU A 38 1.77 5.03 15.41
C GLU A 38 2.33 3.74 15.99
N GLU A 39 1.80 2.58 15.56
CA GLU A 39 2.09 1.29 16.21
C GLU A 39 3.05 0.40 15.41
N VAL A 40 3.06 0.53 14.07
CA VAL A 40 3.87 -0.37 13.21
C VAL A 40 5.21 0.25 12.84
N PHE A 41 5.20 1.47 12.29
CA PHE A 41 6.43 2.15 11.86
C PHE A 41 7.01 3.08 12.94
N GLY A 42 6.14 3.72 13.73
CA GLY A 42 6.54 4.76 14.69
C GLY A 42 7.13 5.98 13.98
N PRO A 43 8.04 6.73 14.63
CA PRO A 43 8.64 7.95 14.06
C PRO A 43 9.65 7.69 12.92
N ARG A 44 9.76 6.44 12.44
CA ARG A 44 10.75 6.07 11.42
C ARG A 44 10.30 6.50 10.03
N PRO A 45 11.23 6.89 9.14
CA PRO A 45 10.90 7.22 7.77
C PRO A 45 10.36 6.00 7.01
N VAL A 46 9.22 6.18 6.33
CA VAL A 46 8.58 5.16 5.50
C VAL A 46 8.68 5.56 4.03
N ARG A 47 8.95 4.58 3.15
CA ARG A 47 8.90 4.77 1.69
C ARG A 47 7.70 4.05 1.10
N GLN A 48 6.87 4.79 0.37
CA GLN A 48 5.77 4.22 -0.39
C GLN A 48 6.21 3.80 -1.80
N TRP A 49 5.85 2.59 -2.18
CA TRP A 49 6.05 2.03 -3.51
C TRP A 49 4.72 1.47 -4.02
N VAL A 50 4.42 1.68 -5.29
CA VAL A 50 3.26 1.08 -5.94
C VAL A 50 3.73 0.25 -7.11
N LEU A 51 3.44 -1.05 -7.10
CA LEU A 51 3.70 -1.95 -8.21
C LEU A 51 2.40 -2.24 -8.94
N SER A 52 2.28 -1.73 -10.17
CA SER A 52 1.19 -2.07 -11.08
C SER A 52 1.65 -3.14 -12.06
N PHE A 53 0.83 -4.16 -12.28
CA PHE A 53 1.16 -5.24 -13.21
C PHE A 53 0.72 -4.92 -14.64
N PRO A 54 1.37 -5.48 -15.67
CA PRO A 54 0.83 -5.54 -17.02
C PRO A 54 -0.54 -6.23 -17.06
N TYR A 55 -1.40 -5.86 -18.02
CA TYR A 55 -2.76 -6.40 -18.13
C TYR A 55 -2.84 -7.94 -18.06
N PRO A 56 -2.04 -8.73 -18.81
CA PRO A 56 -2.11 -10.19 -18.76
C PRO A 56 -1.89 -10.75 -17.35
N LEU A 57 -0.95 -10.18 -16.59
CA LEU A 57 -0.69 -10.61 -15.22
C LEU A 57 -1.83 -10.24 -14.26
N ARG A 58 -2.52 -9.11 -14.49
CA ARG A 58 -3.73 -8.78 -13.71
C ARG A 58 -4.81 -9.85 -13.89
N PHE A 59 -5.04 -10.30 -15.12
CA PHE A 59 -6.00 -11.38 -15.39
C PHE A 59 -5.55 -12.73 -14.80
N LEU A 60 -4.26 -13.03 -14.87
CA LEU A 60 -3.68 -14.22 -14.24
C LEU A 60 -3.92 -14.20 -12.72
N PHE A 61 -3.61 -13.09 -12.04
CA PHE A 61 -3.80 -13.01 -10.58
C PHE A 61 -5.28 -12.96 -10.16
N ALA A 62 -6.16 -12.49 -11.05
CA ALA A 62 -7.60 -12.54 -10.80
C ALA A 62 -8.13 -13.98 -10.83
N SER A 63 -7.65 -14.78 -11.79
CA SER A 63 -8.04 -16.18 -11.96
C SER A 63 -7.30 -17.15 -11.03
N LYS A 64 -6.05 -16.85 -10.68
CA LYS A 64 -5.15 -17.65 -9.83
C LYS A 64 -4.62 -16.82 -8.67
N PRO A 65 -5.46 -16.50 -7.66
CA PRO A 65 -5.07 -15.66 -6.52
C PRO A 65 -3.93 -16.25 -5.68
N GLU A 66 -3.72 -17.57 -5.72
CA GLU A 66 -2.62 -18.27 -5.05
C GLU A 66 -1.24 -17.85 -5.58
N ALA A 67 -1.15 -17.39 -6.83
CA ALA A 67 0.10 -16.91 -7.42
C ALA A 67 0.56 -15.56 -6.82
N ILE A 68 -0.34 -14.80 -6.18
CA ILE A 68 -0.02 -13.48 -5.61
C ILE A 68 1.00 -13.59 -4.49
N GLY A 69 0.89 -14.61 -3.62
CA GLY A 69 1.80 -14.81 -2.49
C GLY A 69 3.26 -15.01 -2.92
N PRO A 70 3.55 -16.01 -3.78
CA PRO A 70 4.89 -16.21 -4.32
C PRO A 70 5.44 -14.99 -5.07
N VAL A 71 4.62 -14.32 -5.87
CA VAL A 71 5.02 -13.09 -6.59
C VAL A 71 5.37 -11.98 -5.61
N LEU A 72 4.56 -11.77 -4.57
CA LEU A 72 4.86 -10.80 -3.52
C LEU A 72 6.18 -11.12 -2.82
N GLY A 73 6.46 -12.40 -2.54
CA GLY A 73 7.73 -12.83 -1.96
C GLY A 73 8.94 -12.49 -2.83
N ILE A 74 8.83 -12.66 -4.16
CA ILE A 74 9.88 -12.25 -5.11
C ILE A 74 10.07 -10.73 -5.08
N VAL A 75 8.98 -9.97 -5.19
CA VAL A 75 9.01 -8.50 -5.18
C VAL A 75 9.67 -7.98 -3.89
N GLN A 76 9.28 -8.53 -2.74
CA GLN A 76 9.87 -8.16 -1.46
C GLN A 76 11.36 -8.49 -1.40
N ARG A 77 11.79 -9.67 -1.83
CA ARG A 77 13.20 -10.05 -1.83
C ARG A 77 14.06 -9.15 -2.71
N VAL A 78 13.56 -8.79 -3.90
CA VAL A 78 14.26 -7.90 -4.84
C VAL A 78 14.41 -6.50 -4.25
N ILE A 79 13.33 -5.94 -3.69
CA ILE A 79 13.38 -4.60 -3.09
C ILE A 79 14.26 -4.59 -1.85
N ALA A 80 14.16 -5.59 -0.97
CA ALA A 80 15.00 -5.69 0.23
C ALA A 80 16.50 -5.79 -0.14
N GLY A 81 16.84 -6.64 -1.11
CA GLY A 81 18.21 -6.76 -1.61
C GLY A 81 18.73 -5.46 -2.20
N TRP A 82 17.92 -4.78 -3.03
CA TRP A 82 18.28 -3.48 -3.59
C TRP A 82 18.49 -2.42 -2.49
N LEU A 83 17.62 -2.37 -1.47
CA LEU A 83 17.77 -1.45 -0.35
C LEU A 83 19.05 -1.71 0.46
N ALA A 84 19.40 -2.97 0.69
CA ALA A 84 20.64 -3.36 1.35
C ALA A 84 21.88 -2.88 0.55
N ASP A 85 21.87 -3.07 -0.78
CA ASP A 85 22.94 -2.59 -1.65
C ASP A 85 23.06 -1.07 -1.60
N GLN A 86 21.94 -0.34 -1.64
CA GLN A 86 21.95 1.13 -1.55
C GLN A 86 22.47 1.63 -0.19
N ALA A 87 22.26 0.86 0.87
CA ALA A 87 22.78 1.17 2.20
C ALA A 87 24.25 0.74 2.38
N GLY A 88 24.81 -0.08 1.48
CA GLY A 88 26.16 -0.62 1.58
C GLY A 88 26.30 -1.69 2.66
N ILE A 89 25.24 -2.44 2.92
CA ILE A 89 25.17 -3.44 3.98
C ILE A 89 25.02 -4.81 3.35
N ASP A 90 25.67 -5.81 3.95
CA ASP A 90 25.53 -7.18 3.50
C ASP A 90 24.06 -7.65 3.56
N ARG A 91 23.59 -8.25 2.47
CA ARG A 91 22.19 -8.66 2.32
C ARG A 91 21.75 -9.69 3.35
N ALA A 92 22.66 -10.54 3.86
CA ALA A 92 22.32 -11.52 4.88
C ALA A 92 22.15 -10.88 6.27
N SER A 93 22.78 -9.73 6.50
CA SER A 93 22.64 -8.94 7.74
C SER A 93 21.54 -7.87 7.69
N ALA A 94 21.04 -7.55 6.50
CA ALA A 94 20.03 -6.53 6.28
C ALA A 94 18.63 -6.96 6.76
N GLN A 95 18.04 -6.18 7.67
CA GLN A 95 16.65 -6.38 8.09
C GLN A 95 15.77 -5.25 7.54
N CYS A 96 14.91 -5.59 6.59
CA CYS A 96 13.90 -4.67 6.06
C CYS A 96 12.49 -5.13 6.47
N GLY A 97 11.62 -4.18 6.77
CA GLY A 97 10.21 -4.44 7.05
C GLY A 97 9.32 -3.79 5.99
N ALA A 98 8.30 -4.52 5.53
CA ALA A 98 7.34 -3.98 4.58
C ALA A 98 5.91 -4.38 4.95
N VAL A 99 4.98 -3.42 4.86
CA VAL A 99 3.55 -3.68 4.88
C VAL A 99 3.04 -3.55 3.45
N THR A 100 2.41 -4.60 2.93
CA THR A 100 1.83 -4.58 1.57
C THR A 100 0.31 -4.69 1.62
N LEU A 101 -0.36 -3.71 1.02
CA LEU A 101 -1.79 -3.77 0.73
C LEU A 101 -1.99 -4.18 -0.72
N ILE A 102 -2.64 -5.32 -0.94
CA ILE A 102 -2.98 -5.81 -2.28
C ILE A 102 -4.36 -5.25 -2.65
N GLN A 103 -4.38 -4.30 -3.57
CA GLN A 103 -5.61 -3.76 -4.12
C GLN A 103 -5.95 -4.50 -5.40
N ARG A 104 -7.21 -4.95 -5.53
CA ARG A 104 -7.67 -5.75 -6.69
C ARG A 104 -8.45 -4.95 -7.73
N PHE A 105 -8.88 -3.75 -7.38
CA PHE A 105 -9.69 -2.88 -8.23
C PHE A 105 -9.19 -1.44 -8.20
N GLY A 106 -9.44 -0.72 -9.29
CA GLY A 106 -9.25 0.73 -9.39
C GLY A 106 -10.43 1.52 -8.83
N SER A 107 -10.32 2.85 -8.82
CA SER A 107 -11.39 3.73 -8.33
C SER A 107 -12.72 3.55 -9.07
N ALA A 108 -12.68 3.16 -10.34
CA ALA A 108 -13.84 2.84 -11.17
C ALA A 108 -14.32 1.38 -11.03
N LEU A 109 -13.84 0.64 -10.02
CA LEU A 109 -14.10 -0.79 -9.80
C LEU A 109 -13.64 -1.71 -10.96
N ASN A 110 -12.81 -1.21 -11.86
CA ASN A 110 -12.18 -2.00 -12.91
C ASN A 110 -11.11 -2.94 -12.33
N LEU A 111 -10.92 -4.11 -12.94
CA LEU A 111 -9.87 -5.06 -12.53
C LEU A 111 -8.51 -4.38 -12.61
N ASN A 112 -7.89 -4.17 -11.45
CA ASN A 112 -6.60 -3.55 -11.33
C ASN A 112 -5.89 -4.13 -10.11
N ILE A 113 -5.29 -5.32 -10.27
CA ILE A 113 -4.46 -5.91 -9.22
C ILE A 113 -3.14 -5.14 -9.18
N HIS A 114 -2.81 -4.56 -8.02
CA HIS A 114 -1.60 -3.80 -7.78
C HIS A 114 -1.23 -3.82 -6.29
N PHE A 115 0.05 -3.65 -6.00
CA PHE A 115 0.58 -3.68 -4.64
C PHE A 115 0.93 -2.27 -4.17
N HIS A 116 0.37 -1.86 -3.04
CA HIS A 116 0.84 -0.69 -2.28
C HIS A 116 1.74 -1.19 -1.17
N MET A 117 3.01 -0.81 -1.21
CA MET A 117 4.03 -1.29 -0.29
C MET A 117 4.59 -0.11 0.50
N LEU A 118 4.52 -0.20 1.81
CA LEU A 118 5.15 0.73 2.75
C LEU A 118 6.38 0.05 3.32
N TRP A 119 7.56 0.57 2.98
CA TRP A 119 8.85 0.05 3.42
C TRP A 119 9.40 0.88 4.56
N GLY A 120 9.61 0.25 5.70
CA GLY A 120 10.35 0.80 6.83
C GLY A 120 11.74 0.18 6.90
N SER A 121 12.78 1.00 7.07
CA SER A 121 14.07 0.48 7.52
C SER A 121 13.91 0.13 9.00
N ARG A 122 13.74 -1.15 9.32
CA ARG A 122 14.10 -1.60 10.67
C ARG A 122 15.61 -1.51 10.74
N ASP A 123 16.12 -1.04 11.87
CA ASP A 123 17.50 -0.62 12.03
C ASP A 123 18.45 -1.67 11.45
N PHE A 124 19.01 -1.35 10.29
CA PHE A 124 20.20 -2.02 9.82
C PHE A 124 21.22 -1.92 10.96
N PRO A 125 21.82 -3.02 11.44
CA PRO A 125 22.82 -2.94 12.50
C PRO A 125 24.04 -2.19 11.96
N SER A 126 24.02 -0.87 12.05
CA SER A 126 25.20 -0.06 11.82
C SER A 126 26.00 -0.13 13.11
N LYS A 127 27.28 -0.50 13.03
CA LYS A 127 28.24 -0.46 14.14
C LYS A 127 28.42 0.94 14.78
N ASN A 128 27.71 1.97 14.29
CA ASN A 128 27.83 3.36 14.67
C ASN A 128 26.49 4.07 14.43
N ASP A 129 25.46 3.88 15.27
CA ASP A 129 24.24 4.69 15.52
C ASP A 129 23.73 5.70 14.46
N LYS A 130 23.98 5.46 13.18
CA LYS A 130 23.62 6.30 12.06
C LYS A 130 22.74 5.42 11.22
N VAL A 131 21.44 5.61 11.36
CA VAL A 131 20.45 5.16 10.38
C VAL A 131 20.99 5.61 9.01
N LEU A 132 21.46 4.67 8.21
CA LEU A 132 21.95 4.92 6.84
C LEU A 132 20.74 5.21 5.95
N TRP A 133 20.06 6.31 6.23
CA TRP A 133 19.09 6.91 5.34
C TRP A 133 19.85 7.80 4.39
N ARG A 134 20.22 7.28 3.22
CA ARG A 134 20.61 8.16 2.12
C ARG A 134 19.33 8.83 1.61
N PRO A 135 19.22 10.18 1.66
CA PRO A 135 18.22 10.86 0.85
C PRO A 135 18.39 10.37 -0.59
N ARG A 136 17.29 10.25 -1.34
CA ARG A 136 17.41 10.20 -2.80
C ARG A 136 18.34 11.37 -3.18
N ARG A 137 19.41 11.11 -3.94
CA ARG A 137 20.09 12.21 -4.64
C ARG A 137 18.98 13.02 -5.32
N PRO A 138 18.93 14.36 -5.17
CA PRO A 138 17.94 15.15 -5.88
C PRO A 138 18.03 14.75 -7.36
N ARG A 139 16.89 14.39 -7.96
CA ARG A 139 16.85 14.20 -9.41
C ARG A 139 17.33 15.53 -10.01
N PRO A 140 18.21 15.52 -11.02
CA PRO A 140 18.46 16.73 -11.80
C PRO A 140 17.09 17.26 -12.28
N PRO A 141 16.90 18.59 -12.33
CA PRO A 141 15.62 19.20 -12.64
C PRO A 141 15.33 19.04 -14.14
N GLU A 142 14.84 17.87 -14.53
CA GLU A 142 14.25 17.65 -15.85
C GLU A 142 12.97 16.82 -15.69
N GLY A 143 11.84 17.46 -16.04
CA GLY A 143 10.58 16.78 -16.35
C GLY A 143 9.80 16.25 -15.15
N TYR A 144 9.07 17.13 -14.47
CA TYR A 144 7.96 16.74 -13.60
C TYR A 144 6.84 16.10 -14.45
N TYR A 145 6.84 14.78 -14.60
CA TYR A 145 5.62 14.06 -14.96
C TYR A 145 4.77 13.92 -13.70
N PHE A 146 4.01 14.95 -13.38
CA PHE A 146 2.78 14.82 -12.60
C PHE A 146 1.77 14.09 -13.48
N PHE A 147 1.48 12.81 -13.19
CA PHE A 147 0.16 12.27 -13.55
C PHE A 147 -0.84 12.83 -12.56
N GLY A 148 -1.26 14.08 -12.82
CA GLY A 148 -2.42 14.68 -12.18
C GLY A 148 -3.65 13.86 -12.52
N ALA A 149 -4.48 13.60 -11.51
CA ALA A 149 -5.85 13.19 -11.71
C ALA A 149 -6.54 14.27 -12.56
N SER A 150 -6.82 13.96 -13.83
CA SER A 150 -7.67 14.79 -14.67
C SER A 150 -9.09 14.68 -14.13
N HIS A 151 -9.50 15.70 -13.36
CA HIS A 151 -10.88 16.14 -13.37
C HIS A 151 -11.19 16.59 -14.81
N SER A 152 -12.04 15.85 -15.50
CA SER A 152 -12.75 16.38 -16.67
C SER A 152 -14.05 16.99 -16.19
N GLN A 153 -14.07 18.32 -16.06
CA GLN A 153 -15.28 19.12 -16.22
C GLN A 153 -15.32 19.73 -17.63
N SER A 154 -16.53 20.11 -18.03
CA SER A 154 -17.03 20.64 -19.32
C SER A 154 -17.41 19.54 -20.33
N GLN A 155 -18.64 19.48 -20.84
CA GLN A 155 -19.69 20.51 -20.97
C GLN A 155 -21.04 20.06 -20.39
#